data_AF-A0A8B7NNA4-F1
#
_entry.id   AF-A0A8B7NNA4-F1
#
_cell.length_a   1.000
_cell.length_b   1.000
_cell.length_c   1.000
_cell.angle_alpha   90.00
_cell.angle_beta   90.00
_cell.angle_gamma   90.00
#
_symmetry.space_group_name_H-M   'P 1'
#
loop_
_entity.id
_entity.type
_entity.pdbx_description
1 polymer ?
#
loop_
_entity_poly.entity_id
_entity_poly.type
_entity_poly.pdbx_seq_one_letter_code
_entity_poly.pdbx_strand_id
1 'polypeptide(L)'
;MTPVVVSRNEKERVLIEPSINSLRVSIAIKQADDIERILCHKFMRFLMMRADNFIILRRKPVEGYNISFLITNFHTEQMYKHKLVDFVIHFMEEIDKEISEMKLAVNARARECALEYLKRF
;
A
#
# COMPACT_ATOMS: atom_id res chain seq x y z
N MET A 1 -16.18 -3.26 19.68
CA MET A 1 -14.76 -3.55 19.95
C MET A 1 -13.97 -2.26 19.77
N THR A 2 -12.83 -2.11 20.45
CA THR A 2 -12.05 -0.86 20.44
C THR A 2 -11.04 -0.86 19.28
N PRO A 3 -10.98 0.20 18.46
CA PRO A 3 -9.93 0.36 17.45
C PRO A 3 -8.53 0.36 18.08
N VAL A 4 -7.56 -0.25 17.40
CA VAL A 4 -6.16 -0.31 17.83
C VAL A 4 -5.28 0.32 16.76
N VAL A 5 -4.33 1.15 17.18
CA VAL A 5 -3.32 1.73 16.30
C VAL A 5 -1.96 1.16 16.69
N VAL A 6 -1.26 0.57 15.73
CA VAL A 6 0.12 0.11 15.88
C VAL A 6 0.99 1.06 15.06
N SER A 7 1.86 1.83 15.73
CA SER A 7 2.74 2.80 15.08
C SER A 7 4.19 2.39 15.26
N ARG A 8 4.96 2.37 14.17
CA ARG A 8 6.41 2.21 14.21
C ARG A 8 7.09 3.57 14.47
N ASN A 9 6.54 4.63 13.89
CA ASN A 9 6.88 6.02 14.11
C ASN A 9 5.66 6.90 13.73
N GLU A 10 5.83 8.23 13.71
CA GLU A 10 4.75 9.18 13.40
C GLU A 10 4.16 9.00 11.98
N LYS A 11 4.97 8.52 11.03
CA LYS A 11 4.61 8.40 9.61
C LYS A 11 4.14 7.00 9.24
N GLU A 12 4.66 5.97 9.88
CA GLU A 12 4.35 4.56 9.65
C GLU A 12 3.43 4.02 10.74
N ARG A 13 2.16 3.83 10.41
CA ARG A 13 1.14 3.33 11.35
C ARG A 13 0.09 2.49 10.67
N VAL A 14 -0.47 1.54 11.41
CA VAL A 14 -1.58 0.69 11.00
C VAL A 14 -2.73 0.90 11.97
N LEU A 15 -3.90 1.23 11.44
CA LEU A 15 -5.16 1.29 12.19
C LEU A 15 -5.96 0.01 11.93
N ILE A 16 -6.31 -0.68 13.00
CA ILE A 16 -7.08 -1.92 13.00
C ILE A 16 -8.40 -1.66 13.69
N GLU A 17 -9.49 -1.82 12.93
CA GLU A 17 -10.85 -1.57 13.38
C GLU A 17 -11.66 -2.88 13.31
N PRO A 18 -11.71 -3.63 14.42
CA PRO A 18 -12.45 -4.89 14.47
C PRO A 18 -13.95 -4.67 14.71
N SER A 19 -14.74 -5.53 14.10
CA SER A 19 -16.19 -5.66 14.28
C SER A 19 -16.54 -7.15 14.42
N ILE A 20 -17.80 -7.46 14.69
CA ILE A 20 -18.29 -8.84 14.86
C ILE A 20 -18.15 -9.64 13.56
N ASN A 21 -18.46 -9.04 12.41
CA ASN A 21 -18.51 -9.71 11.10
C ASN A 21 -17.45 -9.21 10.10
N SER A 22 -16.59 -8.29 10.52
CA SER A 22 -15.63 -7.66 9.63
C SER A 22 -14.45 -7.06 10.39
N LEU A 23 -13.35 -6.91 9.69
CA LEU A 23 -12.11 -6.29 10.16
C LEU A 23 -11.66 -5.31 9.08
N ARG A 24 -11.41 -4.07 9.46
CA ARG A 24 -10.77 -3.08 8.59
C ARG A 24 -9.34 -2.85 9.04
N VAL A 25 -8.41 -2.93 8.10
CA VAL A 25 -6.98 -2.68 8.33
C VAL A 25 -6.55 -1.55 7.40
N SER A 26 -6.14 -0.42 7.95
CA SER A 26 -5.71 0.76 7.18
C SER A 26 -4.24 1.04 7.45
N ILE A 27 -3.46 1.24 6.38
CA ILE A 27 -2.00 1.29 6.45
C ILE A 27 -1.52 2.66 5.95
N ALA A 28 -0.69 3.30 6.77
CA ALA A 28 0.08 4.48 6.42
C ALA A 28 1.52 4.04 6.12
N ILE A 29 1.94 4.26 4.88
CA ILE A 29 3.21 3.81 4.31
C ILE A 29 4.23 4.93 4.46
N LYS A 30 5.50 4.56 4.65
CA LYS A 30 6.61 5.52 4.70
C LYS A 30 6.72 6.31 3.40
N GLN A 31 6.90 7.62 3.53
CA GLN A 31 7.16 8.53 2.41
C GLN A 31 8.30 9.46 2.81
N ALA A 32 9.49 9.25 2.24
CA ALA A 32 10.68 10.03 2.58
C ALA A 32 10.75 11.36 1.82
N ASP A 33 10.24 11.41 0.58
CA ASP A 33 10.26 12.59 -0.28
C ASP A 33 9.01 12.70 -1.18
N ASP A 34 8.94 13.77 -1.97
CA ASP A 34 7.83 14.04 -2.87
C ASP A 34 7.71 13.02 -4.01
N ILE A 35 8.82 12.42 -4.46
CA ILE A 35 8.80 11.40 -5.50
C ILE A 35 8.13 10.15 -4.95
N GLU A 36 8.55 9.67 -3.77
CA GLU A 36 7.93 8.53 -3.08
C GLU A 36 6.46 8.79 -2.75
N ARG A 37 6.11 10.01 -2.33
CA ARG A 37 4.70 10.39 -2.09
C ARG A 37 3.84 10.20 -3.34
N ILE A 38 4.32 10.66 -4.50
CA ILE A 38 3.60 10.53 -5.77
C ILE A 38 3.57 9.07 -6.23
N LEU A 39 4.68 8.35 -6.13
CA LEU A 39 4.79 6.93 -6.49
C LEU A 39 3.86 6.07 -5.64
N CYS A 40 3.91 6.23 -4.31
CA CYS A 40 3.02 5.56 -3.36
C CYS A 40 1.55 5.84 -3.71
N HIS A 41 1.18 7.10 -3.91
CA HIS A 41 -0.20 7.46 -4.24
C HIS A 41 -0.68 6.82 -5.56
N LYS A 42 0.16 6.85 -6.61
CA LYS A 42 -0.17 6.23 -7.91
C LYS A 42 -0.26 4.70 -7.80
N PHE A 43 0.67 4.07 -7.08
CA PHE A 43 0.70 2.61 -6.92
C PHE A 43 -0.49 2.11 -6.09
N MET A 44 -0.81 2.76 -4.97
CA MET A 44 -2.00 2.41 -4.19
C MET A 44 -3.29 2.61 -5.01
N ARG A 45 -3.39 3.70 -5.78
CA ARG A 45 -4.53 3.93 -6.68
C ARG A 45 -4.64 2.83 -7.74
N PHE A 46 -3.52 2.38 -8.30
CA PHE A 46 -3.47 1.28 -9.27
C PHE A 46 -4.02 -0.02 -8.68
N LEU A 47 -3.66 -0.35 -7.44
CA LEU A 47 -4.17 -1.52 -6.73
C LEU A 47 -5.67 -1.39 -6.45
N MET A 48 -6.12 -0.23 -5.94
CA MET A 48 -7.53 0.01 -5.62
C MET A 48 -8.46 -0.04 -6.84
N MET A 49 -7.98 0.35 -8.03
CA MET A 49 -8.73 0.17 -9.28
C MET A 49 -8.96 -1.30 -9.65
N ARG A 50 -8.22 -2.24 -9.03
CA ARG A 50 -8.32 -3.70 -9.23
C ARG A 50 -8.97 -4.40 -8.04
N ALA A 51 -9.62 -3.66 -7.14
CA ALA A 51 -10.28 -4.22 -5.97
C ALA A 51 -11.36 -5.28 -6.29
N ASP A 52 -11.88 -5.31 -7.52
CA ASP A 52 -12.82 -6.36 -7.96
C ASP A 52 -12.15 -7.73 -8.08
N ASN A 53 -10.88 -7.77 -8.50
CA ASN A 53 -10.07 -8.99 -8.49
C ASN A 53 -9.42 -9.20 -7.12
N PHE A 54 -9.12 -8.11 -6.41
CA PHE A 54 -8.52 -8.12 -5.09
C PHE A 54 -9.60 -7.98 -4.01
N ILE A 55 -10.37 -9.04 -3.79
CA ILE A 55 -11.65 -9.03 -3.05
C ILE A 55 -11.59 -8.45 -1.63
N ILE A 56 -10.42 -8.47 -0.98
CA ILE A 56 -10.22 -7.89 0.37
C ILE A 56 -9.81 -6.41 0.34
N LEU A 57 -9.55 -5.81 -0.82
CA LEU A 57 -9.13 -4.42 -0.96
C LEU A 57 -10.32 -3.48 -0.94
N ARG A 58 -10.17 -2.35 -0.27
CA ARG A 58 -11.15 -1.26 -0.33
C ARG A 58 -10.83 -0.36 -1.53
N ARG A 59 -11.86 0.03 -2.28
CA ARG A 59 -11.74 0.94 -3.45
C ARG A 59 -11.27 2.36 -3.08
N LYS A 60 -11.42 2.75 -1.82
CA LYS A 60 -10.97 4.04 -1.27
C LYS A 60 -10.37 3.77 0.11
N PRO A 61 -9.23 4.38 0.47
CA PRO A 61 -8.65 4.21 1.79
C PRO A 61 -9.45 5.00 2.83
N VAL A 62 -9.19 4.75 4.11
CA VAL A 62 -9.57 5.65 5.20
C VAL A 62 -8.79 6.96 5.08
N GLU A 63 -9.40 8.06 5.49
CA GLU A 63 -8.75 9.37 5.46
C GLU A 63 -7.49 9.38 6.34
N GLY A 64 -6.40 9.96 5.83
CA GLY A 64 -5.10 9.94 6.50
C GLY A 64 -4.32 8.62 6.38
N TYR A 65 -4.80 7.66 5.57
CA TYR A 65 -4.13 6.40 5.25
C TYR A 65 -3.98 6.23 3.73
N ASN A 66 -3.04 5.39 3.31
CA ASN A 66 -2.73 5.22 1.89
C ASN A 66 -3.53 4.09 1.24
N ILE A 67 -3.81 3.03 2.00
CA ILE A 67 -4.59 1.88 1.55
C ILE A 67 -5.37 1.27 2.71
N SER A 68 -6.50 0.64 2.41
CA SER A 68 -7.32 -0.05 3.40
C SER A 68 -7.79 -1.41 2.87
N PHE A 69 -7.77 -2.40 3.75
CA PHE A 69 -8.36 -3.71 3.55
C PHE A 69 -9.68 -3.82 4.31
N LEU A 70 -10.64 -4.54 3.74
CA LEU A 70 -11.89 -4.92 4.37
C LEU A 70 -12.03 -6.45 4.30
N ILE A 71 -11.83 -7.10 5.44
CA ILE A 71 -11.95 -8.55 5.57
C ILE A 71 -13.30 -8.82 6.23
N THR A 72 -14.22 -9.49 5.54
CA THR A 72 -15.54 -9.85 6.07
C THR A 72 -15.54 -11.32 6.50
N ASN A 73 -16.60 -11.75 7.19
CA ASN A 73 -16.81 -13.16 7.52
C ASN A 73 -16.79 -14.07 6.28
N PHE A 74 -17.37 -13.61 5.15
CA PHE A 74 -17.37 -14.37 3.89
C PHE A 74 -15.95 -14.66 3.39
N HIS A 75 -15.01 -13.71 3.55
CA HIS A 75 -13.61 -13.91 3.20
C HIS A 75 -12.96 -14.99 4.08
N THR A 76 -13.28 -15.00 5.38
CA THR A 76 -12.74 -15.99 6.32
C THR A 76 -13.40 -17.37 6.23
N GLU A 77 -14.59 -17.45 5.63
CA GLU A 77 -15.28 -18.70 5.32
C GLU A 77 -14.70 -19.36 4.06
N GLN A 78 -14.32 -18.57 3.06
CA GLN A 78 -13.79 -19.05 1.78
C GLN A 78 -12.26 -19.22 1.77
N MET A 79 -11.55 -18.44 2.58
CA MET A 79 -10.08 -18.40 2.62
C MET A 79 -9.56 -18.70 4.03
N TYR A 80 -8.38 -19.31 4.10
CA TYR A 80 -7.73 -19.56 5.38
C TYR A 80 -7.32 -18.25 6.06
N LYS A 81 -7.87 -18.00 7.25
CA LYS A 81 -7.59 -16.78 8.02
C LYS A 81 -6.09 -16.50 8.24
N HIS A 82 -5.29 -17.54 8.45
CA HIS A 82 -3.84 -17.39 8.65
C HIS A 82 -3.14 -16.93 7.36
N LYS A 83 -3.60 -17.39 6.19
CA LYS A 83 -3.09 -16.92 4.90
C LYS A 83 -3.47 -15.48 4.59
N LEU A 84 -4.64 -15.02 5.05
CA LEU A 84 -5.01 -13.60 4.96
C LEU A 84 -4.07 -12.72 5.80
N VAL A 85 -3.72 -13.18 7.01
CA VAL A 85 -2.75 -12.49 7.86
C VAL A 85 -1.36 -12.48 7.21
N ASP A 86 -0.89 -13.64 6.75
CA ASP A 86 0.39 -13.77 6.01
C ASP A 86 0.42 -12.80 4.82
N PHE A 87 -0.68 -12.72 4.06
CA PHE A 87 -0.79 -11.83 2.92
C PHE A 87 -0.67 -10.35 3.32
N VAL A 88 -1.37 -9.91 4.37
CA VAL A 88 -1.31 -8.49 4.81
C VAL A 88 0.11 -8.12 5.28
N ILE A 89 0.79 -9.03 5.99
CA ILE A 89 2.18 -8.83 6.42
C ILE A 89 3.10 -8.76 5.20
N HIS A 90 2.99 -9.72 4.28
CA HIS A 90 3.78 -9.75 3.06
C HIS A 90 3.56 -8.49 2.21
N PHE A 91 2.32 -8.04 2.09
CA PHE A 91 1.98 -6.81 1.38
C PHE A 91 2.67 -5.57 1.99
N MET A 92 2.73 -5.49 3.33
CA MET A 92 3.46 -4.41 4.01
C MET A 92 4.96 -4.45 3.73
N GLU A 93 5.57 -5.64 3.67
CA GLU A 93 7.00 -5.79 3.40
C GLU A 93 7.39 -5.47 1.95
N GLU A 94 6.55 -5.86 0.99
CA GLU A 94 6.86 -5.70 -0.44
C GLU A 94 6.61 -4.29 -0.96
N ILE A 95 5.64 -3.55 -0.41
CA ILE A 95 5.36 -2.17 -0.85
C ILE A 95 6.60 -1.27 -0.71
N ASP A 96 7.30 -1.35 0.42
CA ASP A 96 8.44 -0.46 0.68
C ASP A 96 9.58 -0.74 -0.31
N LYS A 97 9.77 -2.01 -0.68
CA LYS A 97 10.73 -2.42 -1.71
C LYS A 97 10.30 -1.91 -3.09
N GLU A 98 9.05 -2.15 -3.47
CA GLU A 98 8.51 -1.75 -4.77
C GLU A 98 8.58 -0.24 -4.98
N ILE A 99 8.25 0.57 -3.96
CA ILE A 99 8.37 2.04 -4.03
C ILE A 99 9.83 2.47 -4.21
N SER A 100 10.74 1.82 -3.51
CA SER A 100 12.18 2.08 -3.61
C SER A 100 12.72 1.73 -5.00
N GLU A 101 12.30 0.60 -5.57
CA GLU A 101 12.65 0.16 -6.91
C GLU A 101 12.09 1.10 -7.99
N MET A 102 10.83 1.50 -7.89
CA MET A 102 10.21 2.48 -8.79
C MET A 102 10.98 3.82 -8.76
N LYS A 103 11.41 4.29 -7.58
CA LYS A 103 12.19 5.51 -7.44
C LYS A 103 13.54 5.41 -8.16
N LEU A 104 14.26 4.29 -7.96
CA LEU A 104 15.53 4.04 -8.65
C LEU A 104 15.34 3.98 -10.16
N ALA A 105 14.27 3.34 -10.64
CA ALA A 105 13.94 3.25 -12.07
C ALA A 105 13.67 4.64 -12.68
N VAL A 106 12.91 5.50 -12.00
CA VAL A 106 12.65 6.87 -12.45
C VAL A 106 13.95 7.67 -12.55
N ASN A 107 14.82 7.59 -11.54
CA ASN A 107 16.10 8.29 -11.53
C ASN A 107 17.06 7.82 -12.62
N ALA A 108 17.12 6.50 -12.85
CA ALA A 108 17.92 5.92 -13.92
C ALA A 108 17.45 6.40 -15.30
N ARG A 109 16.13 6.38 -15.54
CA ARG A 109 15.54 6.86 -16.79
C ARG A 109 15.74 8.35 -17.00
N ALA A 110 15.58 9.16 -15.96
CA ALA A 110 15.83 10.60 -16.05
C ALA A 110 17.28 10.91 -16.46
N ARG A 111 18.25 10.17 -15.90
CA ARG A 111 19.66 10.29 -16.28
C ARG A 111 19.91 9.90 -17.73
N GLU A 112 19.35 8.78 -18.17
CA GLU A 112 19.46 8.29 -19.55
C GLU A 112 18.91 9.32 -20.54
N CYS A 113 17.71 9.86 -20.28
CA CYS A 113 17.09 10.89 -21.10
C CYS A 113 17.95 12.18 -21.16
N ALA A 114 18.52 12.60 -20.04
CA ALA A 114 19.38 13.78 -20.00
C ALA A 114 20.68 13.58 -20.80
N LEU A 115 21.33 12.42 -20.65
CA LEU A 115 22.54 12.08 -21.41
C LEU A 115 22.26 12.02 -22.92
N GLU A 116 21.16 11.38 -23.31
CA GLU A 116 20.80 11.24 -24.72
C GLU A 116 20.42 12.59 -25.36
N TYR A 117 19.78 13.47 -24.60
CA TYR A 117 19.49 14.84 -25.04
C TYR A 117 20.78 15.64 -25.28
N LEU A 118 21.75 15.55 -24.36
CA LEU A 118 23.01 16.30 -24.44
C LEU A 118 23.94 15.83 -25.56
N LYS A 119 23.90 14.55 -25.96
CA LYS A 119 24.70 14.05 -27.11
C LYS A 119 24.38 14.74 -28.44
N ARG A 120 23.22 15.39 -28.55
CA ARG A 120 22.75 16.06 -29.78
C ARG A 120 23.20 17.51 -29.91
N PHE A 121 23.86 18.04 -28.88
CA PHE A 121 24.50 19.36 -28.87
C PHE A 121 26.02 19.19 -28.89
#